data_AF-A0A7X2J017-F1
#
_entry.id   AF-A0A7X2J017-F1
#
_cell.length_a   1.000
_cell.length_b   1.000
_cell.length_c   1.000
_cell.angle_alpha   90.00
_cell.angle_beta   90.00
_cell.angle_gamma   90.00
#
_symmetry.space_group_name_H-M   'P 1'
#
loop_
_entity.id
_entity.type
_entity.pdbx_description
1 polymer ?
#
loop_
_entity_poly.entity_id
_entity_poly.type
_entity_poly.pdbx_seq_one_letter_code
_entity_poly.pdbx_strand_id
1 'polypeptide(L)'
;MRNNKGFILPFTVMVSLLFLLITAHLAAVFLMEKKFYGDSQQYYLAENLKLQAVQRALIAIRAGQENSREEAALPHGSFVYSIAGNTNEVIGTIVVTTERNHTFTSRFVYSKPHNKIIAWSEK
;
A
#
# COMPACT_ATOMS: atom_id res chain seq x y z
N MET A 1 -35.64 29.02 -56.06
CA MET A 1 -35.70 29.06 -54.59
C MET A 1 -34.75 27.98 -54.06
N ARG A 2 -33.67 28.36 -53.36
CA ARG A 2 -32.52 27.46 -53.11
C ARG A 2 -32.67 26.74 -51.77
N ASN A 3 -32.83 25.42 -51.86
CA ASN A 3 -33.00 24.46 -50.77
C ASN A 3 -31.74 24.37 -49.89
N ASN A 4 -31.79 24.89 -48.66
CA ASN A 4 -30.64 24.91 -47.75
C ASN A 4 -30.76 23.88 -46.61
N LYS A 5 -29.98 22.79 -46.79
CA LYS A 5 -29.12 22.11 -45.80
C LYS A 5 -29.73 21.65 -44.45
N GLY A 6 -30.35 20.47 -44.45
CA GLY A 6 -30.69 19.69 -43.24
C GLY A 6 -29.52 18.96 -42.55
N PHE A 7 -28.30 19.53 -42.58
CA PHE A 7 -27.08 18.87 -42.07
C PHE A 7 -26.64 19.35 -40.68
N ILE A 8 -27.29 20.39 -40.14
CA ILE A 8 -26.91 21.01 -38.86
C ILE A 8 -27.23 20.07 -37.69
N LEU A 9 -28.40 19.44 -37.70
CA LEU A 9 -28.89 18.59 -36.62
C LEU A 9 -27.99 17.35 -36.37
N PRO A 10 -27.67 16.51 -37.37
CA PRO A 10 -26.75 15.39 -37.15
C PRO A 10 -25.35 15.83 -36.73
N PHE A 11 -24.85 16.96 -37.25
CA PHE A 11 -23.56 17.51 -36.86
C PHE A 11 -23.56 17.97 -35.38
N THR A 12 -24.59 18.68 -34.93
CA THR A 12 -24.71 19.10 -33.53
C THR A 12 -24.81 17.92 -32.56
N VAL A 13 -25.51 16.84 -32.95
CA VAL A 13 -25.61 15.61 -32.15
C VAL A 13 -24.25 14.89 -32.08
N MET A 14 -23.51 14.84 -33.19
CA MET A 14 -22.17 14.25 -33.20
C MET A 14 -21.20 15.03 -32.31
N VAL A 15 -21.23 16.37 -32.40
CA VAL A 15 -20.39 17.24 -31.58
C VAL A 15 -20.76 17.15 -30.09
N SER A 16 -22.06 17.15 -29.76
CA SER A 16 -22.49 17.01 -28.37
C SER A 16 -22.12 15.63 -27.79
N LEU A 17 -22.25 14.56 -28.59
CA LEU A 17 -21.82 13.22 -28.18
C LEU A 17 -20.30 13.17 -27.94
N LEU A 18 -19.51 13.83 -28.78
CA LEU A 18 -18.06 13.93 -28.59
C LEU A 18 -17.74 14.62 -27.26
N PHE A 19 -18.39 15.74 -26.95
CA PHE A 19 -18.21 16.43 -25.67
C PHE A 19 -18.63 15.58 -24.47
N LEU A 20 -19.72 14.82 -24.58
CA LEU A 20 -20.15 13.90 -23.54
C LEU A 20 -19.12 12.79 -23.31
N LEU A 21 -18.58 12.20 -24.38
CA LEU A 21 -17.52 11.17 -24.30
C LEU A 21 -16.25 11.71 -23.65
N ILE A 22 -15.80 12.90 -24.06
CA ILE A 22 -14.63 13.56 -23.46
C ILE A 22 -14.88 13.82 -21.97
N THR A 23 -16.04 14.35 -21.61
CA THR A 23 -16.39 14.65 -20.22
C THR A 23 -16.45 13.37 -19.38
N ALA A 24 -17.07 12.31 -19.90
CA ALA A 24 -17.14 11.02 -19.23
C ALA A 24 -15.75 10.40 -19.02
N HIS A 25 -14.88 10.51 -20.02
CA HIS A 25 -13.50 10.03 -19.92
C HIS A 25 -12.72 10.80 -18.86
N LEU A 26 -12.78 12.14 -18.86
CA LEU A 26 -12.12 12.98 -17.86
C LEU A 26 -12.63 12.69 -16.44
N ALA A 27 -13.94 12.49 -16.28
CA ALA A 27 -14.53 12.11 -14.99
C ALA A 27 -14.01 10.74 -14.53
N ALA A 28 -13.91 9.75 -15.43
CA ALA A 28 -13.37 8.44 -15.11
C ALA A 28 -11.89 8.50 -14.68
N VAL A 29 -11.07 9.26 -15.40
CA VAL A 29 -9.65 9.50 -15.06
C VAL A 29 -9.54 10.15 -13.68
N PHE A 30 -10.32 11.20 -13.41
CA PHE A 30 -10.31 11.89 -12.13
C PHE A 30 -10.69 10.96 -10.95
N LEU A 31 -11.71 10.13 -11.12
CA LEU A 31 -12.10 9.16 -10.09
C LEU A 31 -11.02 8.10 -9.86
N MET A 32 -10.37 7.64 -10.93
CA MET A 32 -9.28 6.68 -10.87
C MET A 32 -8.07 7.26 -10.13
N GLU A 33 -7.66 8.48 -10.47
CA GLU A 33 -6.56 9.18 -9.80
C GLU A 33 -6.87 9.39 -8.32
N LYS A 34 -8.06 9.89 -7.99
CA LYS A 34 -8.48 10.10 -6.60
C LYS A 34 -8.42 8.81 -5.78
N LYS A 35 -8.86 7.69 -6.36
CA LYS A 35 -8.75 6.38 -5.72
C LYS A 35 -7.29 5.96 -5.55
N PHE A 36 -6.49 6.10 -6.61
CA PHE A 36 -5.08 5.76 -6.59
C PHE A 36 -4.30 6.53 -5.52
N TYR A 37 -4.55 7.83 -5.33
CA TYR A 37 -3.94 8.60 -4.25
C TYR A 37 -4.33 8.07 -2.87
N GLY A 38 -5.60 7.73 -2.68
CA GLY A 38 -6.07 7.15 -1.42
C GLY A 38 -5.41 5.82 -1.10
N ASP A 39 -5.32 4.93 -2.10
CA ASP A 39 -4.68 3.63 -1.95
C ASP A 39 -3.16 3.76 -1.72
N SER A 40 -2.50 4.67 -2.44
CA SER A 40 -1.07 4.97 -2.28
C SER A 40 -0.75 5.48 -0.89
N GLN A 41 -1.57 6.38 -0.35
CA GLN A 41 -1.38 6.89 1.02
C GLN A 41 -1.42 5.77 2.05
N GLN A 42 -2.40 4.86 1.95
CA GLN A 42 -2.53 3.72 2.86
C GLN A 42 -1.33 2.76 2.73
N TYR A 43 -0.86 2.53 1.51
CA TYR A 43 0.34 1.73 1.25
C TYR A 43 1.58 2.32 1.94
N TYR A 44 1.83 3.63 1.79
CA TYR A 44 2.98 4.28 2.45
C TYR A 44 2.89 4.29 3.97
N LEU A 45 1.68 4.43 4.53
CA LEU A 45 1.48 4.31 5.98
C LEU A 45 1.81 2.90 6.48
N ALA A 46 1.34 1.87 5.77
CA ALA A 46 1.67 0.48 6.10
C ALA A 46 3.18 0.22 5.98
N GLU A 47 3.83 0.74 4.94
CA GLU A 47 5.28 0.61 4.75
C GLU A 47 6.08 1.24 5.89
N ASN A 48 5.66 2.43 6.33
CA ASN A 48 6.30 3.12 7.45
C ASN A 48 6.14 2.33 8.76
N LEU A 49 4.93 1.87 9.07
CA LEU A 49 4.67 1.04 10.25
C LEU A 49 5.50 -0.25 10.21
N LYS A 50 5.59 -0.89 9.04
CA LYS A 50 6.42 -2.08 8.82
C LYS A 50 7.90 -1.79 9.09
N LEU A 51 8.43 -0.69 8.56
CA LEU A 51 9.83 -0.30 8.75
C LEU A 51 10.15 -0.09 10.24
N GLN A 52 9.24 0.56 10.97
CA GLN A 52 9.37 0.74 12.41
C GLN A 52 9.33 -0.61 13.16
N ALA A 53 8.43 -1.51 12.78
CA ALA A 53 8.33 -2.85 13.36
C ALA A 53 9.62 -3.67 13.12
N VAL A 54 10.15 -3.65 11.89
CA VAL A 54 11.44 -4.29 11.55
C VAL A 54 12.56 -3.69 12.40
N GLN A 55 12.63 -2.36 12.51
CA GLN A 55 13.68 -1.70 13.28
C GLN A 55 13.65 -2.12 14.75
N ARG A 56 12.47 -2.16 15.39
CA ARG A 56 12.33 -2.63 16.77
C ARG A 56 12.68 -4.10 16.91
N ALA A 57 12.20 -4.95 16.01
CA ALA A 57 12.56 -6.36 16.00
C ALA A 57 14.08 -6.58 15.86
N LEU A 58 14.76 -5.83 15.00
CA LEU A 58 16.22 -5.90 14.86
C LEU A 58 16.95 -5.42 16.12
N ILE A 59 16.44 -4.40 16.80
CA ILE A 59 16.98 -3.97 18.11
C ILE A 59 16.83 -5.09 19.13
N ALA A 60 15.66 -5.73 19.22
CA ALA A 60 15.41 -6.85 20.12
C ALA A 60 16.32 -8.06 19.82
N ILE A 61 16.51 -8.40 18.54
CA ILE A 61 17.46 -9.45 18.11
C ILE A 61 18.88 -9.13 18.57
N ARG A 62 19.34 -7.89 18.37
CA ARG A 62 20.69 -7.45 18.78
C ARG A 62 20.86 -7.39 20.30
N ALA A 63 19.78 -7.16 21.03
CA ALA A 63 19.75 -7.23 22.49
C ALA A 63 19.68 -8.68 23.04
N GLY A 64 19.66 -9.70 22.17
CA GLY A 64 19.60 -11.11 22.57
C GLY A 64 18.19 -11.61 22.94
N GLN A 65 17.14 -10.85 22.60
CA GLN A 65 15.75 -11.23 22.87
C GLN A 65 15.19 -12.08 21.73
N GLU A 66 15.66 -13.33 21.62
CA GLU A 66 15.42 -14.19 20.45
C GLU A 66 14.03 -14.86 20.38
N ASN A 67 13.20 -14.64 21.41
CA ASN A 67 11.81 -15.08 21.49
C ASN A 67 10.97 -13.98 22.11
N SER A 68 10.78 -12.87 21.39
CA SER A 68 10.01 -11.73 21.88
C SER A 68 8.86 -11.41 20.94
N ARG A 69 7.78 -10.93 21.55
CA ARG A 69 6.63 -10.37 20.86
C ARG A 69 6.34 -9.01 21.47
N GLU A 70 6.22 -8.00 20.63
CA GLU A 70 5.82 -6.65 21.05
C GLU A 70 4.64 -6.22 20.19
N GLU A 71 3.75 -5.46 20.80
CA GLU A 71 2.66 -4.75 20.14
C GLU A 71 2.81 -3.27 20.46
N ALA A 72 2.73 -2.44 19.43
CA ALA A 72 2.80 -0.99 19.57
C ALA A 72 1.68 -0.33 18.76
N ALA A 73 0.97 0.58 19.42
CA ALA A 73 0.01 1.47 18.78
C ALA A 73 0.68 2.81 18.47
N LEU A 74 0.50 3.27 17.24
CA LEU A 74 1.01 4.53 16.70
C LEU A 74 -0.17 5.38 16.21
N PRO A 75 0.04 6.68 15.96
CA PRO A 75 -1.04 7.56 15.51
C PRO A 75 -1.77 7.04 14.27
N HIS A 76 -1.05 6.35 13.36
CA HIS A 76 -1.58 5.90 12.06
C HIS A 76 -1.82 4.40 11.92
N GLY A 77 -1.90 3.69 13.05
CA GLY A 77 -2.15 2.25 13.07
C GLY A 77 -1.36 1.56 14.17
N SER A 78 -1.35 0.24 14.15
CA SER A 78 -0.57 -0.57 15.08
C SER A 78 0.30 -1.55 14.33
N PHE A 79 1.33 -2.05 15.00
CA PHE A 79 2.04 -3.23 14.55
C PHE A 79 2.25 -4.19 15.70
N VAL A 80 2.33 -5.46 15.34
CA VAL A 80 2.78 -6.55 16.20
C VAL A 80 3.95 -7.18 15.50
N TYR A 81 5.08 -7.34 16.19
CA TYR A 81 6.13 -8.23 15.72
C TYR A 81 6.29 -9.41 16.67
N SER A 82 6.63 -10.56 16.11
CA SER A 82 7.07 -11.74 16.84
C SER A 82 8.34 -12.27 16.20
N ILE A 83 9.41 -12.37 16.98
CA ILE A 83 10.66 -12.99 16.55
C ILE A 83 10.85 -14.32 17.28
N ALA A 84 11.23 -15.34 16.52
CA ALA A 84 11.54 -16.67 17.02
C ALA A 84 12.75 -17.19 16.24
N GLY A 85 13.78 -17.65 16.95
CA GLY A 85 15.03 -18.04 16.30
C GLY A 85 15.98 -18.80 17.20
N ASN A 86 17.10 -19.21 16.61
CA ASN A 86 18.22 -19.85 17.28
C ASN A 86 19.50 -19.04 17.05
N THR A 87 20.65 -19.53 17.51
CA THR A 87 21.97 -18.88 17.47
C THR A 87 22.37 -18.33 16.09
N ASN A 88 21.97 -18.95 14.99
CA ASN A 88 22.39 -18.53 13.64
C ASN A 88 21.33 -17.73 12.86
N GLU A 89 20.05 -18.06 13.02
CA GLU A 89 18.96 -17.47 12.24
C GLU A 89 17.75 -17.14 13.12
N VAL A 90 17.15 -15.97 12.85
CA VAL A 90 15.93 -15.52 13.50
C VAL A 90 14.86 -15.26 12.46
N ILE A 91 13.68 -15.82 12.69
CA ILE A 91 12.51 -15.60 11.87
C ILE A 91 11.64 -14.56 12.57
N GLY A 92 11.37 -13.45 11.88
CA GLY A 92 10.42 -12.45 12.34
C GLY A 92 9.14 -12.50 11.53
N THR A 93 8.01 -12.42 12.22
CA THR A 93 6.70 -12.14 11.62
C THR A 93 6.23 -10.79 12.11
N ILE A 94 5.76 -9.97 11.18
CA ILE A 94 5.25 -8.63 11.43
C ILE A 94 3.82 -8.58 10.92
N VAL A 95 2.92 -8.11 11.75
CA VAL A 95 1.53 -7.83 11.40
C VAL A 95 1.32 -6.34 11.61
N VAL A 96 0.96 -5.63 10.55
CA VAL A 96 0.67 -4.20 10.59
C VAL A 96 -0.81 -4.01 10.34
N THR A 97 -1.47 -3.22 11.20
CA THR A 97 -2.86 -2.82 11.04
C THR A 97 -2.91 -1.31 10.86
N THR A 98 -3.37 -0.85 9.71
CA THR A 98 -3.58 0.58 9.44
C THR A 98 -4.86 1.10 10.12
N GLU A 99 -5.02 2.43 10.23
CA GLU A 99 -6.26 3.06 10.76
C GLU A 99 -7.55 2.58 10.08
N ARG A 100 -7.46 2.14 8.81
CA ARG A 100 -8.61 1.63 8.04
C ARG A 100 -8.86 0.13 8.23
N ASN A 101 -8.27 -0.48 9.26
CA ASN A 101 -8.32 -1.92 9.54
C ASN A 101 -7.81 -2.82 8.40
N HIS A 102 -6.95 -2.29 7.52
CA HIS A 102 -6.21 -3.13 6.59
C HIS A 102 -5.02 -3.74 7.31
N THR A 103 -4.96 -5.07 7.31
CA THR A 103 -3.91 -5.84 7.93
C THR A 103 -2.96 -6.40 6.88
N PHE A 104 -1.66 -6.14 7.07
CA PHE A 104 -0.60 -6.66 6.21
C PHE A 104 0.29 -7.57 7.04
N THR A 105 0.65 -8.72 6.48
CA THR A 105 1.57 -9.65 7.15
C THR A 105 2.86 -9.75 6.36
N SER A 106 3.98 -9.56 7.03
CA SER A 106 5.31 -9.73 6.45
C SER A 106 6.14 -10.67 7.30
N ARG A 107 6.99 -11.45 6.64
CA ARG A 107 7.91 -12.38 7.28
C ARG A 107 9.31 -12.09 6.79
N PHE A 108 10.26 -12.02 7.71
CA PHE A 108 11.67 -11.85 7.40
C PHE A 108 12.50 -12.93 8.07
N VAL A 109 13.64 -13.24 7.45
CA VAL A 109 14.66 -14.12 8.03
C VAL A 109 15.94 -13.31 8.20
N TYR A 110 16.45 -13.27 9.42
CA TYR A 110 17.65 -12.56 9.80
C TYR A 110 18.79 -13.53 10.09
N SER A 111 19.93 -13.35 9.42
CA SER A 111 21.15 -14.10 9.69
C SER A 111 22.01 -13.34 10.68
N LYS A 112 22.25 -13.91 11.87
CA LYS A 112 23.15 -13.30 12.86
C LYS A 112 24.62 -13.28 12.42
N PRO A 113 25.19 -14.35 11.83
CA PRO A 113 26.57 -14.36 11.38
C PRO A 113 26.88 -13.24 10.38
N HIS A 114 25.92 -12.91 9.52
CA HIS A 114 26.07 -11.88 8.49
C HIS A 114 25.43 -10.54 8.86
N ASN A 115 24.82 -10.45 10.05
CA ASN A 115 24.14 -9.27 10.58
C ASN A 115 23.16 -8.61 9.57
N LYS A 116 22.42 -9.42 8.79
CA LYS A 116 21.55 -8.94 7.70
C LYS A 116 20.29 -9.77 7.54
N ILE A 117 19.24 -9.13 7.00
CA ILE A 117 18.04 -9.84 6.52
C ILE A 117 18.42 -10.57 5.22
N ILE A 118 18.17 -11.88 5.18
CA ILE A 118 18.51 -12.75 4.04
C ILE A 118 17.29 -13.16 3.21
N ALA A 119 16.09 -13.06 3.78
CA ALA A 119 14.85 -13.34 3.08
C ALA A 119 13.73 -12.43 3.57
N TRP A 120 12.84 -12.06 2.64
CA TRP A 120 11.68 -11.22 2.87
C TRP A 120 10.49 -11.78 2.10
N SER A 121 9.33 -11.86 2.74
CA SER A 121 8.09 -12.34 2.16
C SER A 121 6.91 -11.51 2.67
N GLU A 122 6.06 -11.09 1.75
CA GLU A 122 4.82 -10.36 2.05
C GLU A 122 3.63 -11.24 1.65
N LYS A 123 2.58 -11.21 2.46
CA LYS A 123 1.35 -11.96 2.24
C LYS A 123 0.13 -11.07 2.42
#